data_AF-A0A1I6LGW2-F1
#
_entry.id   AF-A0A1I6LGW2-F1
#
_cell.length_a   1.000
_cell.length_b   1.000
_cell.length_c   1.000
_cell.angle_alpha   90.00
_cell.angle_beta   90.00
_cell.angle_gamma   90.00
#
_symmetry.space_group_name_H-M   'P 1'
#
loop_
_entity.id
_entity.type
_entity.pdbx_description
1 polymer ?
#
loop_
_entity_poly.entity_id
_entity_poly.type
_entity_poly.pdbx_seq_one_letter_code
_entity_poly.pdbx_strand_id
1 'polypeptide(L)'
;MDSPVVWFPQICEATCEMPRRAVLDVLDSLSDKVFSTEYAARSMPFLLRLGPSKFSEAEILGLLQGAYGDQTVNVRFGDMADPGSYLNRCEEEMSLRNFIGEHFMQGNDAGTAYAAGTVIPVEIARDLGVPFPMFYPEHFFNEPRMWMGKKGTVTALHKDLTDNFSFASFGAKEWLLYPPADFPYLYMIHPRPNALPDFGVSMVNAKSPDATRFPEFSKATPISITQRAGDLLYVPAGWSHFVENHEDSLMINFWLKRGRSPAVLGRDR
;
A
#
# COMPACT_ATOMS: atom_id res chain seq x y z
N MET A 1 9.66 30.01 18.51
CA MET A 1 10.78 29.33 17.81
C MET A 1 10.12 28.47 16.77
N ASP A 2 9.78 29.13 15.67
CA ASP A 2 8.98 28.60 14.57
C ASP A 2 9.90 27.81 13.66
N SER A 3 9.65 26.51 13.54
CA SER A 3 10.36 25.66 12.58
C SER A 3 9.67 25.83 11.22
N PRO A 4 10.37 26.16 10.13
CA PRO A 4 9.74 26.37 8.84
C PRO A 4 9.41 25.01 8.25
N VAL A 5 8.13 24.65 8.25
CA VAL A 5 7.64 23.58 7.37
C VAL A 5 7.81 24.10 5.94
N VAL A 6 8.87 23.63 5.27
CA VAL A 6 9.10 23.92 3.85
C VAL A 6 8.13 23.07 3.04
N TRP A 7 6.95 23.62 2.77
CA TRP A 7 6.04 23.10 1.78
C TRP A 7 6.66 23.28 0.40
N PHE A 8 6.92 22.19 -0.33
CA PHE A 8 7.35 22.27 -1.72
C PHE A 8 6.25 22.94 -2.57
N PRO A 9 6.49 24.14 -3.15
CA PRO A 9 5.49 24.82 -3.98
C PRO A 9 5.12 24.01 -5.23
N GLN A 10 6.05 23.21 -5.76
CA GLN A 10 5.87 22.48 -7.01
C GLN A 10 4.87 21.33 -6.93
N ILE A 11 4.79 20.64 -5.78
CA ILE A 11 3.76 19.61 -5.57
C ILE A 11 2.43 20.30 -5.29
N CYS A 12 2.36 21.27 -4.37
CA CYS A 12 1.11 21.97 -4.07
C CYS A 12 0.47 22.63 -5.31
N GLU A 13 1.23 23.34 -6.14
CA GLU A 13 0.69 24.00 -7.33
C GLU A 13 0.24 22.98 -8.39
N ALA A 14 1.04 21.93 -8.63
CA ALA A 14 0.66 20.88 -9.58
C ALA A 14 -0.50 20.00 -9.08
N THR A 15 -0.70 19.89 -7.76
CA THR A 15 -1.76 19.08 -7.17
C THR A 15 -3.08 19.80 -6.95
N CYS A 16 -3.07 21.13 -6.80
CA CYS A 16 -4.29 21.94 -6.68
C CYS A 16 -5.24 21.79 -7.88
N GLU A 17 -4.70 21.50 -9.08
CA GLU A 17 -5.49 21.32 -10.30
C GLU A 17 -5.93 19.86 -10.55
N MET A 18 -5.49 18.92 -9.69
CA MET A 18 -5.85 17.51 -9.90
C MET A 18 -7.33 17.25 -9.60
N PRO A 19 -8.03 16.48 -10.45
CA PRO A 19 -9.45 16.20 -10.24
C PRO A 19 -9.65 15.44 -8.93
N ARG A 20 -10.43 16.02 -8.02
CA ARG A 20 -10.90 15.32 -6.82
C ARG A 20 -12.08 14.44 -7.20
N ARG A 21 -11.82 13.14 -7.40
CA ARG A 21 -12.91 12.15 -7.55
C ARG A 21 -13.37 11.72 -6.16
N ALA A 22 -14.68 11.69 -5.96
CA ALA A 22 -15.28 11.17 -4.74
C ALA A 22 -15.35 9.63 -4.72
N VAL A 23 -15.20 8.99 -5.88
CA VAL A 23 -15.38 7.54 -6.06
C VAL A 23 -14.26 6.99 -6.93
N LEU A 24 -13.78 5.79 -6.59
CA LEU A 24 -12.83 5.02 -7.37
C LEU A 24 -13.54 4.32 -8.54
N ASP A 25 -12.93 4.32 -9.72
CA ASP A 25 -13.40 3.47 -10.80
C ASP A 25 -13.15 2.00 -10.44
N VAL A 26 -14.22 1.19 -10.49
CA VAL A 26 -14.15 -0.27 -10.34
C VAL A 26 -14.50 -0.90 -11.67
N LEU A 27 -13.53 -1.59 -12.25
CA LEU A 27 -13.54 -2.07 -13.62
C LEU A 27 -13.50 -3.60 -13.65
N ASP A 28 -14.14 -4.22 -14.65
CA ASP A 28 -14.03 -5.66 -14.89
C ASP A 28 -13.07 -5.97 -16.07
N SER A 29 -12.64 -4.94 -16.81
CA SER A 29 -11.60 -5.04 -17.85
C SER A 29 -10.98 -3.66 -18.12
N LEU A 30 -9.73 -3.65 -18.59
CA LEU A 30 -9.02 -2.42 -18.95
C LEU A 30 -8.03 -2.71 -20.08
N SER A 31 -8.02 -1.86 -21.11
CA SER A 31 -7.01 -1.96 -22.20
C SER A 31 -5.80 -1.07 -21.91
N ASP A 32 -4.63 -1.44 -22.44
CA ASP A 32 -3.39 -0.67 -22.29
C ASP A 32 -3.52 0.79 -22.72
N LYS A 33 -4.29 1.04 -23.80
CA LYS A 33 -4.55 2.40 -24.28
C LYS A 33 -5.34 3.21 -23.26
N VAL A 34 -6.40 2.65 -22.69
CA VAL A 34 -7.21 3.34 -21.68
C VAL A 34 -6.44 3.51 -20.38
N PHE A 35 -5.70 2.47 -19.95
CA PHE A 35 -4.78 2.56 -18.81
C PHE A 35 -3.82 3.75 -18.96
N SER A 36 -3.10 3.80 -20.09
CA SER A 36 -2.09 4.83 -20.31
C SER A 36 -2.67 6.25 -20.41
N THR A 37 -3.80 6.46 -21.09
CA THR A 37 -4.35 7.82 -21.33
C THR A 37 -5.26 8.34 -20.22
N GLU A 38 -6.02 7.46 -19.56
CA GLU A 38 -7.04 7.88 -18.59
C GLU A 38 -6.61 7.68 -17.14
N TYR A 39 -5.73 6.71 -16.86
CA TYR A 39 -5.30 6.40 -15.50
C TYR A 39 -3.86 6.83 -15.23
N ALA A 40 -2.90 6.28 -15.95
CA ALA A 40 -1.49 6.52 -15.73
C ALA A 40 -1.12 8.00 -16.02
N ALA A 41 -1.48 8.53 -17.20
CA ALA A 41 -1.18 9.91 -17.57
C ALA A 41 -1.91 10.97 -16.73
N ARG A 42 -3.00 10.59 -16.05
CA ARG A 42 -3.82 11.50 -15.24
C ARG A 42 -3.65 11.28 -13.74
N SER A 43 -2.76 10.37 -13.33
CA SER A 43 -2.57 9.94 -11.94
C SER A 43 -3.90 9.57 -11.25
N MET A 44 -4.71 8.73 -11.92
CA MET A 44 -5.98 8.23 -11.37
C MET A 44 -5.85 6.78 -10.90
N PRO A 45 -6.19 6.49 -9.63
CA PRO A 45 -6.27 5.11 -9.15
C PRO A 45 -7.52 4.42 -9.72
N PHE A 46 -7.48 3.09 -9.77
CA PHE A 46 -8.62 2.25 -10.11
C PHE A 46 -8.50 0.88 -9.45
N LEU A 47 -9.63 0.20 -9.29
CA LEU A 47 -9.71 -1.21 -8.94
C LEU A 47 -10.12 -2.02 -10.18
N LEU A 48 -9.38 -3.08 -10.49
CA LEU A 48 -9.69 -4.00 -11.58
C LEU A 48 -10.02 -5.38 -11.00
N ARG A 49 -11.24 -5.86 -11.25
CA ARG A 49 -11.69 -7.20 -10.86
C ARG A 49 -11.19 -8.21 -11.88
N LEU A 50 -10.22 -9.04 -11.51
CA LEU A 50 -9.67 -10.07 -12.39
C LEU A 50 -10.40 -11.41 -12.28
N GLY A 51 -11.36 -11.50 -11.36
CA GLY A 51 -12.04 -12.75 -11.01
C GLY A 51 -11.39 -13.41 -9.78
N PRO A 52 -11.91 -14.56 -9.34
CA PRO A 52 -11.41 -15.23 -8.14
C PRO A 52 -9.94 -15.62 -8.28
N SER A 53 -9.23 -15.59 -7.16
CA SER A 53 -7.87 -16.12 -7.06
C SER A 53 -7.81 -17.57 -7.55
N LYS A 54 -6.71 -17.92 -8.21
CA LYS A 54 -6.50 -19.25 -8.81
C LYS A 54 -6.54 -20.39 -7.78
N PHE A 55 -6.09 -20.11 -6.57
CA PHE A 55 -5.98 -21.08 -5.48
C PHE A 55 -6.79 -20.61 -4.27
N SER A 56 -7.29 -21.58 -3.50
CA SER A 56 -7.90 -21.34 -2.20
C SER A 56 -6.86 -20.87 -1.17
N GLU A 57 -7.33 -20.25 -0.09
CA GLU A 57 -6.48 -19.86 1.04
C GLU A 57 -5.66 -21.05 1.58
N ALA A 58 -6.29 -22.22 1.73
CA ALA A 58 -5.61 -23.42 2.24
C ALA A 58 -4.48 -23.90 1.31
N GLU A 59 -4.68 -23.86 -0.01
CA GLU A 59 -3.64 -24.22 -0.98
C GLU A 59 -2.48 -23.21 -0.96
N ILE A 60 -2.80 -21.91 -0.87
CA ILE A 60 -1.80 -20.84 -0.74
C ILE A 60 -0.96 -21.03 0.52
N LEU A 61 -1.60 -21.23 1.67
CA LEU A 61 -0.91 -21.45 2.95
C LEU A 61 -0.04 -22.71 2.90
N GLY A 62 -0.55 -23.80 2.32
CA GLY A 62 0.20 -25.04 2.13
C GLY A 62 1.45 -24.85 1.27
N LEU A 63 1.35 -24.11 0.17
CA LEU A 63 2.49 -23.79 -0.69
C LEU A 63 3.52 -22.92 0.04
N LEU A 64 3.07 -21.88 0.74
CA LEU A 64 3.94 -20.96 1.47
C LEU A 64 4.67 -21.63 2.63
N GLN A 65 4.00 -22.49 3.42
CA GLN A 65 4.65 -23.21 4.52
C GLN A 65 5.57 -24.35 4.03
N GLY A 66 5.20 -24.98 2.91
CA GLY A 66 5.92 -26.10 2.33
C GLY A 66 7.12 -25.66 1.51
N ALA A 67 6.88 -25.22 0.28
CA ALA A 67 7.92 -24.92 -0.70
C ALA A 67 8.71 -23.65 -0.38
N TYR A 68 8.06 -22.66 0.24
CA TYR A 68 8.64 -21.35 0.50
C TYR A 68 8.84 -21.03 1.99
N GLY A 69 8.70 -22.04 2.86
CA GLY A 69 8.66 -21.83 4.30
C GLY A 69 9.95 -21.25 4.90
N ASP A 70 11.08 -21.43 4.21
CA ASP A 70 12.39 -20.93 4.64
C ASP A 70 12.64 -19.48 4.21
N GLN A 71 11.74 -18.87 3.40
CA GLN A 71 11.81 -17.45 3.06
C GLN A 71 11.78 -16.61 4.34
N THR A 72 12.79 -15.76 4.53
CA THR A 72 12.78 -14.81 5.64
C THR A 72 11.72 -13.74 5.40
N VAL A 73 10.91 -13.49 6.44
CA VAL A 73 9.95 -12.40 6.50
C VAL A 73 10.32 -11.44 7.62
N ASN A 74 10.06 -10.15 7.39
CA ASN A 74 10.17 -9.12 8.41
C ASN A 74 8.77 -8.87 8.99
N VAL A 75 8.61 -9.13 10.28
CA VAL A 75 7.34 -9.07 11.00
C VAL A 75 7.34 -7.86 11.92
N ARG A 76 6.35 -6.98 11.72
CA ARG A 76 6.08 -5.86 12.61
C ARG A 76 5.14 -6.29 13.72
N PHE A 77 5.43 -5.81 14.93
CA PHE A 77 4.57 -5.99 16.08
C PHE A 77 4.02 -4.65 16.59
N GLY A 78 2.75 -4.63 16.97
CA GLY A 78 2.09 -3.50 17.64
C GLY A 78 0.98 -2.85 16.81
N ASP A 79 0.43 -1.76 17.33
CA ASP A 79 -0.65 -1.01 16.68
C ASP A 79 -0.08 -0.03 15.64
N MET A 80 0.04 -0.51 14.41
CA MET A 80 0.52 0.32 13.30
C MET A 80 -0.45 1.44 12.89
N ALA A 81 -1.66 1.52 13.46
CA ALA A 81 -2.54 2.68 13.26
C ALA A 81 -2.09 3.88 14.11
N ASP A 82 -1.37 3.64 15.21
CA ASP A 82 -0.71 4.70 15.98
C ASP A 82 0.63 5.10 15.33
N PRO A 83 0.79 6.38 14.93
CA PRO A 83 2.03 6.86 14.33
C PRO A 83 3.23 6.73 15.27
N GLY A 84 3.03 6.82 16.59
CA GLY A 84 4.08 6.62 17.57
C GLY A 84 4.60 5.19 17.55
N SER A 85 3.70 4.20 17.54
CA SER A 85 4.02 2.78 17.39
C SER A 85 4.68 2.50 16.05
N TYR A 86 4.21 3.09 14.94
CA TYR A 86 4.85 2.92 13.63
C TYR A 86 6.29 3.45 13.62
N LEU A 87 6.54 4.64 14.17
CA LEU A 87 7.88 5.25 14.21
C LEU A 87 8.85 4.46 15.09
N ASN A 88 8.35 3.84 16.16
CA ASN A 88 9.14 3.06 17.12
C ASN A 88 8.93 1.55 16.96
N ARG A 89 8.44 1.11 15.79
CA ARG A 89 8.05 -0.28 15.56
C ARG A 89 9.25 -1.21 15.77
N CYS A 90 8.99 -2.33 16.44
CA CYS A 90 9.91 -3.44 16.47
C CYS A 90 9.64 -4.32 15.25
N GLU A 91 10.72 -4.70 14.56
CA GLU A 91 10.69 -5.62 13.44
C GLU A 91 11.55 -6.82 13.81
N GLU A 92 11.00 -8.03 13.63
CA GLU A 92 11.74 -9.27 13.83
C GLU A 92 11.78 -10.05 12.53
N GLU A 93 12.95 -10.62 12.22
CA GLU A 93 13.10 -11.54 11.10
C GLU A 93 12.82 -12.97 11.55
N MET A 94 11.99 -13.67 10.80
CA MET A 94 11.73 -15.09 11.02
C MET A 94 11.44 -15.81 9.70
N SER A 95 11.39 -17.14 9.73
CA SER A 95 10.97 -17.90 8.56
C SER A 95 9.48 -17.71 8.30
N LEU A 96 9.08 -17.73 7.03
CA LEU A 96 7.67 -17.68 6.63
C LEU A 96 6.86 -18.80 7.28
N ARG A 97 7.47 -19.98 7.43
CA ARG A 97 6.84 -21.12 8.11
C ARG A 97 6.51 -20.81 9.57
N ASN A 98 7.44 -20.21 10.30
CA ASN A 98 7.22 -19.84 11.69
C ASN A 98 6.19 -18.72 11.79
N PHE A 99 6.27 -17.69 10.94
CA PHE A 99 5.26 -16.63 10.91
C PHE A 99 3.84 -17.19 10.70
N ILE A 100 3.66 -18.06 9.70
CA ILE A 100 2.34 -18.64 9.42
C ILE A 100 1.90 -19.54 10.59
N GLY A 101 2.79 -20.41 11.08
CA GLY A 101 2.45 -21.39 12.11
C GLY A 101 2.25 -20.81 13.50
N GLU A 102 2.94 -19.74 13.85
CA GLU A 102 2.96 -19.13 15.19
C GLU A 102 2.03 -17.92 15.28
N HIS A 103 1.98 -17.07 14.25
CA HIS A 103 1.30 -15.78 14.33
C HIS A 103 0.04 -15.68 13.44
N PHE A 104 0.00 -16.38 12.31
CA PHE A 104 -1.13 -16.27 11.39
C PHE A 104 -2.24 -17.28 11.70
N MET A 105 -1.87 -18.56 11.82
CA MET A 105 -2.81 -19.67 12.04
C MET A 105 -3.26 -19.80 13.49
N GLN A 106 -2.48 -19.31 14.46
CA GLN A 106 -2.89 -19.33 15.86
C GLN A 106 -3.87 -18.18 16.17
N GLY A 107 -4.82 -18.45 17.06
CA GLY A 107 -5.89 -17.51 17.42
C GLY A 107 -5.51 -16.48 18.49
N ASN A 108 -4.26 -16.42 18.92
CA ASN A 108 -3.86 -15.68 20.12
C ASN A 108 -3.29 -14.29 19.85
N ASP A 109 -2.82 -14.01 18.63
CA ASP A 109 -2.28 -12.71 18.26
C ASP A 109 -3.38 -11.86 17.63
N ALA A 110 -4.02 -11.02 18.44
CA ALA A 110 -5.08 -10.11 18.00
C ALA A 110 -4.53 -8.98 17.10
N GLY A 111 -4.17 -9.32 15.86
CA GLY A 111 -3.81 -8.36 14.81
C GLY A 111 -2.49 -7.61 15.03
N THR A 112 -1.62 -8.09 15.92
CA THR A 112 -0.37 -7.41 16.27
C THR A 112 0.78 -7.77 15.34
N ALA A 113 0.89 -9.03 14.90
CA ALA A 113 1.95 -9.51 14.03
C ALA A 113 1.58 -9.31 12.55
N TYR A 114 2.42 -8.57 11.81
CA TYR A 114 2.18 -8.28 10.40
C TYR A 114 3.46 -8.42 9.58
N ALA A 115 3.52 -9.43 8.70
CA ALA A 115 4.58 -9.56 7.71
C ALA A 115 4.37 -8.52 6.60
N ALA A 116 5.02 -7.36 6.73
CA ALA A 116 4.63 -6.15 6.02
C ALA A 116 5.74 -5.63 5.10
N GLY A 117 5.54 -5.80 3.79
CA GLY A 117 6.49 -5.32 2.78
C GLY A 117 7.71 -6.22 2.63
N THR A 118 7.57 -7.52 2.90
CA THR A 118 8.66 -8.49 2.75
C THR A 118 9.01 -8.66 1.28
N VAL A 119 10.29 -8.51 0.92
CA VAL A 119 10.78 -8.82 -0.43
C VAL A 119 10.68 -10.32 -0.67
N ILE A 120 10.02 -10.72 -1.75
CA ILE A 120 9.91 -12.13 -2.13
C ILE A 120 10.46 -12.37 -3.55
N PRO A 121 11.03 -13.55 -3.83
CA PRO A 121 11.32 -13.98 -5.19
C PRO A 121 10.04 -13.95 -6.06
N VAL A 122 10.19 -13.60 -7.34
CA VAL A 122 9.05 -13.48 -8.27
C VAL A 122 8.36 -14.84 -8.50
N GLU A 123 9.09 -15.94 -8.32
CA GLU A 123 8.60 -17.31 -8.39
C GLU A 123 7.47 -17.55 -7.39
N ILE A 124 7.55 -16.99 -6.18
CA ILE A 124 6.48 -17.11 -5.18
C ILE A 124 5.19 -16.49 -5.73
N ALA A 125 5.25 -15.27 -6.27
CA ALA A 125 4.07 -14.62 -6.85
C ALA A 125 3.50 -15.43 -8.03
N ARG A 126 4.37 -15.95 -8.90
CA ARG A 126 3.98 -16.76 -10.06
C ARG A 126 3.29 -18.06 -9.64
N ASP A 127 3.85 -18.76 -8.66
CA ASP A 127 3.33 -20.05 -8.18
C ASP A 127 2.04 -19.90 -7.40
N LEU A 128 1.83 -18.75 -6.74
CA LEU A 128 0.56 -18.35 -6.15
C LEU A 128 -0.50 -17.93 -7.20
N GLY A 129 -0.15 -17.90 -8.48
CA GLY A 129 -1.04 -17.47 -9.54
C GLY A 129 -1.36 -15.97 -9.52
N VAL A 130 -0.50 -15.16 -8.91
CA VAL A 130 -0.64 -13.71 -8.92
C VAL A 130 -0.42 -13.20 -10.34
N PRO A 131 -1.38 -12.48 -10.94
CA PRO A 131 -1.21 -11.93 -12.28
C PRO A 131 -0.14 -10.83 -12.23
N PHE A 132 0.85 -10.95 -13.11
CA PHE A 132 1.83 -9.88 -13.29
C PHE A 132 1.15 -8.65 -13.91
N PRO A 133 1.43 -7.42 -13.47
CA PRO A 133 0.77 -6.24 -14.03
C PRO A 133 1.03 -6.11 -15.53
N MET A 134 -0.02 -6.23 -16.33
CA MET A 134 0.05 -6.34 -17.79
C MET A 134 0.45 -5.05 -18.52
N PHE A 135 0.41 -3.91 -17.83
CA PHE A 135 0.53 -2.59 -18.44
C PHE A 135 1.98 -2.13 -18.68
N TYR A 136 2.96 -2.80 -18.07
CA TYR A 136 4.37 -2.48 -18.21
C TYR A 136 5.21 -3.75 -18.38
N PRO A 137 6.37 -3.68 -19.05
CA PRO A 137 7.30 -4.80 -19.11
C PRO A 137 7.81 -5.22 -17.74
N GLU A 138 8.01 -6.52 -17.51
CA GLU A 138 8.44 -7.06 -16.20
C GLU A 138 9.71 -6.41 -15.63
N HIS A 139 10.70 -6.13 -16.48
CA HIS A 139 11.95 -5.50 -16.05
C HIS A 139 11.80 -4.05 -15.55
N PHE A 140 10.62 -3.42 -15.69
CA PHE A 140 10.31 -2.12 -15.12
C PHE A 140 9.92 -2.19 -13.65
N PHE A 141 9.62 -3.37 -13.11
CA PHE A 141 9.24 -3.56 -11.73
C PHE A 141 10.45 -3.90 -10.85
N ASN A 142 10.36 -3.54 -9.57
CA ASN A 142 11.20 -4.12 -8.53
C ASN A 142 10.72 -5.54 -8.21
N GLU A 143 11.46 -6.25 -7.36
CA GLU A 143 11.00 -7.51 -6.79
C GLU A 143 9.66 -7.30 -6.04
N PRO A 144 8.72 -8.25 -6.13
CA PRO A 144 7.43 -8.12 -5.46
C PRO A 144 7.59 -8.01 -3.95
N ARG A 145 6.62 -7.37 -3.29
CA ARG A 145 6.48 -7.48 -1.84
C ARG A 145 5.25 -8.23 -1.43
N MET A 146 5.41 -8.97 -0.34
CA MET A 146 4.35 -9.67 0.35
C MET A 146 3.89 -8.89 1.58
N TRP A 147 2.57 -8.88 1.76
CA TRP A 147 1.87 -8.28 2.89
C TRP A 147 0.86 -9.29 3.44
N MET A 148 1.21 -9.93 4.55
CA MET A 148 0.42 -11.01 5.15
C MET A 148 0.18 -10.75 6.62
N GLY A 149 -1.08 -10.72 7.04
CA GLY A 149 -1.45 -10.44 8.43
C GLY A 149 -2.91 -10.72 8.71
N LYS A 150 -3.21 -10.91 9.99
CA LYS A 150 -4.58 -11.15 10.46
C LYS A 150 -5.45 -9.90 10.32
N LYS A 151 -6.75 -10.09 10.45
CA LYS A 151 -7.73 -9.02 10.63
C LYS A 151 -7.26 -8.03 11.71
N GLY A 152 -7.36 -6.74 11.42
CA GLY A 152 -6.95 -5.64 12.29
C GLY A 152 -5.51 -5.17 12.11
N THR A 153 -4.66 -5.90 11.37
CA THR A 153 -3.32 -5.39 11.02
C THR A 153 -3.44 -4.20 10.06
N VAL A 154 -2.57 -3.20 10.27
CA VAL A 154 -2.66 -1.88 9.62
C VAL A 154 -1.33 -1.49 8.97
N THR A 155 -1.41 -0.77 7.86
CA THR A 155 -0.33 0.09 7.36
C THR A 155 -0.75 1.54 7.53
N ALA A 156 -0.01 2.29 8.36
CA ALA A 156 -0.26 3.70 8.62
C ALA A 156 -0.37 4.52 7.34
N LEU A 157 -1.05 5.67 7.40
CA LEU A 157 -1.19 6.58 6.27
C LEU A 157 0.19 7.03 5.80
N HIS A 158 0.58 6.64 4.59
CA HIS A 158 1.91 6.92 4.02
C HIS A 158 1.81 7.19 2.52
N LYS A 159 2.93 7.55 1.88
CA LYS A 159 2.99 7.83 0.43
C LYS A 159 4.13 7.05 -0.22
N ASP A 160 3.84 6.42 -1.35
CA ASP A 160 4.84 5.77 -2.22
C ASP A 160 5.31 6.70 -3.35
N LEU A 161 6.53 6.48 -3.83
CA LEU A 161 7.14 7.28 -4.90
C LEU A 161 6.93 6.75 -6.30
N THR A 162 6.58 5.48 -6.43
CA THR A 162 6.39 4.84 -7.72
C THR A 162 5.03 4.20 -7.76
N ASP A 163 4.51 4.05 -8.97
CA ASP A 163 3.24 3.39 -9.19
C ASP A 163 3.26 1.98 -8.58
N ASN A 164 2.17 1.68 -7.89
CA ASN A 164 1.98 0.45 -7.14
C ASN A 164 0.79 -0.33 -7.73
N PHE A 165 1.01 -1.62 -7.99
CA PHE A 165 -0.03 -2.56 -8.38
C PHE A 165 -0.17 -3.60 -7.27
N SER A 166 -1.26 -3.52 -6.51
CA SER A 166 -1.56 -4.39 -5.37
C SER A 166 -2.56 -5.45 -5.79
N PHE A 167 -2.22 -6.73 -5.66
CA PHE A 167 -3.13 -7.86 -5.90
C PHE A 167 -3.45 -8.59 -4.61
N ALA A 168 -4.74 -8.73 -4.29
CA ALA A 168 -5.18 -9.48 -3.12
C ALA A 168 -5.35 -10.96 -3.47
N SER A 169 -4.50 -11.82 -2.90
CA SER A 169 -4.55 -13.26 -3.12
C SER A 169 -5.67 -13.92 -2.31
N PHE A 170 -5.90 -13.49 -1.08
CA PHE A 170 -7.09 -13.84 -0.29
C PHE A 170 -7.39 -12.76 0.77
N GLY A 171 -8.59 -12.82 1.35
CA GLY A 171 -9.06 -11.87 2.36
C GLY A 171 -9.55 -10.54 1.77
N ALA A 172 -9.61 -9.54 2.63
CA ALA A 172 -10.11 -8.21 2.30
C ALA A 172 -9.35 -7.11 3.04
N LYS A 173 -9.08 -6.01 2.32
CA LYS A 173 -8.43 -4.80 2.87
C LYS A 173 -9.25 -3.55 2.56
N GLU A 174 -9.42 -2.68 3.54
CA GLU A 174 -9.88 -1.32 3.31
C GLU A 174 -8.69 -0.42 2.99
N TRP A 175 -8.83 0.35 1.92
CA TRP A 175 -7.90 1.40 1.54
C TRP A 175 -8.58 2.75 1.67
N LEU A 176 -7.91 3.69 2.34
CA LEU A 176 -8.26 5.11 2.28
C LEU A 176 -7.22 5.81 1.41
N LEU A 177 -7.60 6.17 0.19
CA LEU A 177 -6.72 6.81 -0.79
C LEU A 177 -6.95 8.32 -0.78
N TYR A 178 -5.90 9.08 -0.50
CA TYR A 178 -5.92 10.53 -0.51
C TYR A 178 -5.21 11.04 -1.76
N PRO A 179 -5.86 11.91 -2.55
CA PRO A 179 -5.22 12.49 -3.72
C PRO A 179 -3.99 13.31 -3.28
N PRO A 180 -2.97 13.44 -4.14
CA PRO A 180 -1.83 14.30 -3.88
C PRO A 180 -2.19 15.76 -3.52
N ALA A 181 -3.38 16.24 -3.93
CA ALA A 181 -3.94 17.54 -3.57
C ALA A 181 -4.20 17.72 -2.07
N ASP A 182 -4.40 16.61 -1.35
CA ASP A 182 -4.71 16.62 0.07
C ASP A 182 -3.44 16.55 0.93
N PHE A 183 -2.26 16.33 0.34
CA PHE A 183 -0.98 16.27 1.05
C PHE A 183 -0.77 17.41 2.07
N PRO A 184 -1.17 18.68 1.81
CA PRO A 184 -1.18 19.78 2.78
C PRO A 184 -1.85 19.49 4.12
N TYR A 185 -2.84 18.61 4.12
CA TYR A 185 -3.73 18.33 5.25
C TYR A 185 -3.38 17.04 5.98
N LEU A 186 -2.44 16.23 5.46
CA LEU A 186 -2.16 14.89 5.97
C LEU A 186 -1.08 14.84 7.06
N TYR A 187 -0.47 15.98 7.43
CA TYR A 187 0.57 16.04 8.48
C TYR A 187 1.67 14.99 8.31
N MET A 188 2.19 14.90 7.09
CA MET A 188 3.22 13.93 6.71
C MET A 188 4.56 14.31 7.32
N ILE A 189 5.24 13.34 7.92
CA ILE A 189 6.60 13.50 8.47
C ILE A 189 7.53 12.46 7.89
N HIS A 190 8.82 12.78 7.82
CA HIS A 190 9.84 11.76 7.55
C HIS A 190 10.50 11.33 8.87
N PRO A 191 10.66 10.01 9.14
CA PRO A 191 11.28 9.52 10.38
C PRO A 191 12.74 9.97 10.56
N ARG A 192 13.43 10.30 9.46
CA ARG A 192 14.76 10.95 9.48
C ARG A 192 14.63 12.48 9.42
N PRO A 193 15.20 13.25 10.36
CA PRO A 193 15.03 14.71 10.47
C PRO A 193 15.45 15.52 9.24
N ASN A 194 16.37 15.00 8.43
CA ASN A 194 16.97 15.71 7.29
C ASN A 194 16.65 15.08 5.93
N ALA A 195 15.73 14.13 5.89
CA ALA A 195 15.32 13.49 4.64
C ALA A 195 14.06 14.15 4.10
N LEU A 196 13.92 14.09 2.77
CA LEU A 196 12.78 14.68 2.08
C LEU A 196 11.47 14.05 2.60
N PRO A 197 10.43 14.86 2.90
CA PRO A 197 9.13 14.39 3.41
C PRO A 197 8.35 13.52 2.42
N ASP A 198 8.87 13.31 1.21
CA ASP A 198 8.22 12.54 0.15
C ASP A 198 8.07 11.04 0.44
N PHE A 199 8.77 10.50 1.45
CA PHE A 199 8.64 9.12 1.92
C PHE A 199 7.95 9.02 3.29
N GLY A 200 7.17 10.03 3.63
CA GLY A 200 6.67 10.20 4.98
C GLY A 200 5.55 9.25 5.39
N VAL A 201 5.37 9.14 6.69
CA VAL A 201 4.16 8.63 7.35
C VAL A 201 3.41 9.82 7.93
N SER A 202 2.09 9.76 7.97
CA SER A 202 1.25 10.74 8.64
C SER A 202 1.37 10.62 10.15
N MET A 203 1.36 11.76 10.84
CA MET A 203 1.17 11.82 12.30
C MET A 203 -0.29 11.62 12.72
N VAL A 204 -1.20 11.40 11.76
CA VAL A 204 -2.63 11.21 12.01
C VAL A 204 -2.96 9.73 11.91
N ASN A 205 -3.66 9.20 12.91
CA ASN A 205 -4.40 7.96 12.75
C ASN A 205 -5.64 8.24 11.89
N ALA A 206 -5.64 7.78 10.64
CA ALA A 206 -6.69 8.09 9.67
C ALA A 206 -8.09 7.57 10.07
N LYS A 207 -8.17 6.56 10.94
CA LYS A 207 -9.44 5.99 11.44
C LYS A 207 -9.95 6.71 12.70
N SER A 208 -9.07 7.39 13.43
CA SER A 208 -9.39 8.14 14.65
C SER A 208 -8.55 9.42 14.74
N PRO A 209 -8.81 10.43 13.88
CA PRO A 209 -8.00 11.64 13.83
C PRO A 209 -8.25 12.52 15.07
N ASP A 210 -7.16 12.98 15.71
CA ASP A 210 -7.23 13.98 16.78
C ASP A 210 -7.43 15.37 16.17
N ALA A 211 -8.68 15.84 16.14
CA ALA A 211 -9.05 17.14 15.57
C ALA A 211 -8.47 18.34 16.34
N THR A 212 -8.03 18.16 17.59
CA THR A 212 -7.39 19.23 18.37
C THR A 212 -5.94 19.41 17.92
N ARG A 213 -5.22 18.30 17.68
CA ARG A 213 -3.82 18.31 17.24
C ARG A 213 -3.68 18.51 15.73
N PHE A 214 -4.63 18.00 14.95
CA PHE A 214 -4.58 17.95 13.49
C PHE A 214 -5.84 18.54 12.82
N PRO A 215 -6.19 19.80 13.12
CA PRO A 215 -7.46 20.40 12.69
C PRO A 215 -7.65 20.43 11.16
N GLU A 216 -6.55 20.58 10.41
CA GLU A 216 -6.58 20.67 8.95
C GLU A 216 -6.89 19.32 8.28
N PHE A 217 -6.73 18.20 9.00
CA PHE A 217 -6.97 16.86 8.45
C PHE A 217 -8.42 16.69 7.99
N SER A 218 -9.35 17.41 8.62
CA SER A 218 -10.75 17.48 8.21
C SER A 218 -10.99 18.00 6.78
N LYS A 219 -9.99 18.65 6.18
CA LYS A 219 -10.03 19.14 4.79
C LYS A 219 -9.65 18.06 3.77
N ALA A 220 -8.99 16.98 4.22
CA ALA A 220 -8.64 15.86 3.38
C ALA A 220 -9.88 14.98 3.14
N THR A 221 -10.09 14.56 1.89
CA THR A 221 -11.25 13.75 1.49
C THR A 221 -10.75 12.44 0.87
N PRO A 222 -10.73 11.34 1.64
CA PRO A 222 -10.29 10.06 1.09
C PRO A 222 -11.32 9.45 0.15
N ILE A 223 -10.83 8.69 -0.81
CA ILE A 223 -11.60 7.65 -1.49
C ILE A 223 -11.45 6.37 -0.65
N SER A 224 -12.56 5.85 -0.11
CA SER A 224 -12.57 4.56 0.57
C SER A 224 -12.94 3.44 -0.41
N ILE A 225 -12.14 2.37 -0.43
CA ILE A 225 -12.41 1.17 -1.23
C ILE A 225 -12.06 -0.09 -0.44
N THR A 226 -12.87 -1.14 -0.58
CA THR A 226 -12.52 -2.48 -0.12
C THR A 226 -11.95 -3.27 -1.29
N GLN A 227 -10.67 -3.63 -1.20
CA GLN A 227 -10.03 -4.59 -2.09
C GLN A 227 -10.30 -6.00 -1.57
N ARG A 228 -10.80 -6.89 -2.44
CA ARG A 228 -11.08 -8.30 -2.10
C ARG A 228 -10.18 -9.25 -2.89
N ALA A 229 -10.14 -10.50 -2.46
CA ALA A 229 -9.46 -11.58 -3.17
C ALA A 229 -9.80 -11.55 -4.68
N GLY A 230 -8.76 -11.50 -5.53
CA GLY A 230 -8.90 -11.41 -6.99
C GLY A 230 -8.86 -9.98 -7.57
N ASP A 231 -8.90 -8.95 -6.72
CA ASP A 231 -8.82 -7.56 -7.16
C ASP A 231 -7.37 -7.08 -7.31
N LEU A 232 -7.10 -6.37 -8.41
CA LEU A 232 -5.89 -5.59 -8.64
C LEU A 232 -6.18 -4.10 -8.43
N LEU A 233 -5.59 -3.50 -7.40
CA LEU A 233 -5.65 -2.06 -7.15
C LEU A 233 -4.41 -1.38 -7.75
N TYR A 234 -4.63 -0.42 -8.65
CA TYR A 234 -3.59 0.49 -9.11
C TYR A 234 -3.59 1.76 -8.27
N VAL A 235 -2.48 2.04 -7.61
CA VAL A 235 -2.24 3.26 -6.84
C VAL A 235 -1.11 4.03 -7.53
N PRO A 236 -1.41 5.16 -8.19
CA PRO A 236 -0.38 5.98 -8.82
C PRO A 236 0.60 6.50 -7.77
N ALA A 237 1.85 6.73 -8.20
CA ALA A 237 2.84 7.41 -7.37
C ALA A 237 2.26 8.69 -6.73
N GLY A 238 2.70 8.99 -5.51
CA GLY A 238 2.32 10.22 -4.81
C GLY A 238 0.94 10.22 -4.15
N TRP A 239 0.08 9.21 -4.38
CA TRP A 239 -1.15 9.04 -3.62
C TRP A 239 -0.84 8.56 -2.21
N SER A 240 -1.27 9.33 -1.21
CA SER A 240 -1.16 8.90 0.18
C SER A 240 -2.25 7.88 0.47
N HIS A 241 -1.93 6.83 1.23
CA HIS A 241 -2.88 5.76 1.49
C HIS A 241 -2.70 5.12 2.87
N PHE A 242 -3.83 4.77 3.48
CA PHE A 242 -3.93 3.96 4.70
C PHE A 242 -4.56 2.62 4.33
N VAL A 243 -4.09 1.53 4.95
CA VAL A 243 -4.57 0.17 4.65
C VAL A 243 -4.87 -0.59 5.94
N GLU A 244 -6.05 -1.19 6.04
CA GLU A 244 -6.46 -2.04 7.17
C GLU A 244 -6.99 -3.38 6.67
N ASN A 245 -6.54 -4.48 7.28
CA ASN A 245 -7.03 -5.81 6.98
C ASN A 245 -8.38 -6.04 7.68
N HIS A 246 -9.46 -6.19 6.91
CA HIS A 246 -10.80 -6.49 7.46
C HIS A 246 -11.03 -8.00 7.64
N GLU A 247 -10.19 -8.80 7.00
CA GLU A 247 -10.10 -10.27 7.10
C GLU A 247 -8.62 -10.65 7.19
N ASP A 248 -8.33 -11.89 7.61
CA ASP A 248 -6.99 -12.46 7.45
C ASP A 248 -6.64 -12.42 5.96
N SER A 249 -5.48 -11.87 5.60
CA SER A 249 -5.22 -11.52 4.20
C SER A 249 -3.77 -11.74 3.78
N LEU A 250 -3.61 -12.03 2.49
CA LEU A 250 -2.36 -12.00 1.75
C LEU A 250 -2.53 -11.11 0.53
N MET A 251 -1.67 -10.11 0.42
CA MET A 251 -1.56 -9.25 -0.75
C MET A 251 -0.12 -9.26 -1.25
N ILE A 252 0.04 -9.34 -2.56
CA ILE A 252 1.31 -9.19 -3.24
C ILE A 252 1.23 -7.93 -4.09
N ASN A 253 2.24 -7.05 -3.97
CA ASN A 253 2.31 -5.87 -4.81
C ASN A 253 3.60 -5.77 -5.61
N PHE A 254 3.49 -5.02 -6.71
CA PHE A 254 4.57 -4.71 -7.63
C PHE A 254 4.70 -3.20 -7.76
N TRP A 255 5.83 -2.66 -7.32
CA TRP A 255 6.18 -1.27 -7.58
C TRP A 255 7.02 -1.15 -8.85
N LEU A 256 6.76 -0.10 -9.62
CA LEU A 256 7.69 0.31 -10.66
C LEU A 256 9.03 0.76 -10.06
N LYS A 257 10.11 0.56 -10.83
CA LYS A 257 11.41 1.16 -10.58
C LYS A 257 11.32 2.69 -10.73
N ARG A 258 12.17 3.42 -10.00
CA ARG A 258 12.27 4.87 -10.15
C ARG A 258 12.54 5.27 -11.61
N GLY A 259 11.95 6.37 -12.05
CA GLY A 259 12.03 6.85 -13.44
C GLY A 259 11.25 6.00 -14.45
N ARG A 260 10.40 5.07 -13.99
CA ARG A 260 9.49 4.29 -14.85
C ARG A 260 8.02 4.65 -14.66
N SER A 261 7.67 5.35 -13.58
CA SER A 261 6.33 5.89 -13.41
C SER A 261 6.13 7.06 -14.37
N PRO A 262 4.91 7.31 -14.87
CA PRO A 262 4.63 8.50 -15.66
C PRO A 262 5.02 9.76 -14.87
N ALA A 263 5.68 10.71 -15.55
CA ALA A 263 6.09 12.01 -14.99
C ALA A 263 4.89 12.95 -14.74
N VAL A 264 3.84 12.48 -14.06
CA VAL A 264 2.73 13.32 -13.62
C VAL A 264 3.19 14.07 -12.37
N LEU A 265 2.96 15.38 -12.30
CA LEU A 265 3.45 16.30 -11.24
C LEU A 265 4.96 16.58 -11.21
N GLY A 266 5.68 16.50 -12.34
CA GLY A 266 7.11 16.86 -12.37
C GLY A 266 8.03 15.93 -11.59
N ARG A 267 7.55 14.69 -11.30
CA ARG A 267 8.17 13.70 -10.41
C ARG A 267 9.46 13.04 -10.92
N ASP A 268 9.86 13.32 -12.17
CA ASP A 268 11.07 12.79 -12.83
C ASP A 268 12.12 13.87 -13.17
N ARG A 269 12.10 15.03 -12.49
CA ARG A 269 13.17 16.04 -12.60
C ARG A 269 14.12 15.99 -11.42
#